data_AF-A0A7G9NTF2-F1
#
_entry.id   AF-A0A7G9NTF2-F1
#
_cell.length_a   1.000
_cell.length_b   1.000
_cell.length_c   1.000
_cell.angle_alpha   90.00
_cell.angle_beta   90.00
_cell.angle_gamma   90.00
#
_symmetry.space_group_name_H-M   'P 1'
#
loop_
_entity.id
_entity.type
_entity.pdbx_description
1 polymer ?
#
loop_
_entity_poly.entity_id
_entity_poly.type
_entity_poly.pdbx_seq_one_letter_code
_entity_poly.pdbx_strand_id
1 'polypeptide(L)'
;MRNLTPGVIVALLLTAVLLTTALHAADEPVVEPPKPAPLSVVISQLRKEAIAAWHRDRTWPRAESNFAPDQNWSLENDQVITALSRKLDANPAVDGYIKWQLLSFAPDISAASTDQVNRIVAQMPKPIDQPQPTVAAGSSANGRNNNGTGVSFSFFGRQGNYVRDLDPVVGDGVVMYDPKVGTVNSGSTNDAETRASIERVLAIVNDKLAEARQTVDTANQPVHAYREALLARLPTDGGIRLAVMLKDVRDRLAAGDASYREALDRTAEASKTLAADPSITPRVRRTLVQWTQAVGKMRTSVVDAVKADRRGVFSYERTTLAPRPEDVQFLLSQLNEHSGG
;
A
#
# COMPACT_ATOMS: atom_id res chain seq x y z
N MET A 1 -71.76 18.99 3.20
CA MET A 1 -70.31 18.73 3.32
C MET A 1 -70.13 17.24 3.59
N ARG A 2 -69.60 16.46 2.65
CA ARG A 2 -69.41 15.01 2.83
C ARG A 2 -68.02 14.77 3.43
N ASN A 3 -67.98 14.25 4.66
CA ASN A 3 -66.75 13.86 5.32
C ASN A 3 -66.19 12.62 4.61
N LEU A 4 -65.03 12.78 3.97
CA LEU A 4 -64.27 11.65 3.45
C LEU A 4 -63.76 10.83 4.63
N THR A 5 -63.98 9.52 4.60
CA THR A 5 -63.48 8.61 5.62
C THR A 5 -61.96 8.50 5.52
N PRO A 6 -61.23 8.32 6.63
CA PRO A 6 -59.77 8.30 6.64
C PRO A 6 -59.15 7.28 5.64
N GLY A 7 -59.85 6.18 5.33
CA GLY A 7 -59.43 5.21 4.32
C GLY A 7 -59.39 5.75 2.89
N VAL A 8 -60.23 6.71 2.53
CA VAL A 8 -60.25 7.31 1.19
C VAL A 8 -59.07 8.27 0.99
N ILE A 9 -58.65 8.95 2.06
CA ILE A 9 -57.48 9.85 2.04
C ILE A 9 -56.19 9.03 1.87
N VAL A 10 -56.05 7.90 2.56
CA VAL A 10 -54.88 7.01 2.42
C VAL A 10 -54.82 6.38 1.04
N ALA A 11 -55.97 5.94 0.49
CA ALA A 11 -56.03 5.40 -0.86
C ALA A 11 -55.59 6.44 -1.89
N LEU A 12 -56.10 7.67 -1.82
CA LEU A 12 -55.72 8.76 -2.74
C LEU A 12 -54.24 9.15 -2.66
N LEU A 13 -53.64 9.14 -1.46
CA LEU A 13 -52.21 9.39 -1.29
C LEU A 13 -51.34 8.28 -1.90
N LEU A 14 -51.73 7.02 -1.74
CA LEU A 14 -51.05 5.88 -2.38
C LEU A 14 -51.13 5.94 -3.90
N THR A 15 -52.29 6.29 -4.47
CA THR A 15 -52.43 6.45 -5.93
C THR A 15 -51.61 7.63 -6.43
N ALA A 16 -51.53 8.73 -5.69
CA ALA A 16 -50.72 9.90 -6.06
C ALA A 16 -49.22 9.60 -6.04
N VAL A 17 -48.73 8.82 -5.04
CA VAL A 17 -47.33 8.37 -4.98
C VAL A 17 -47.00 7.38 -6.11
N LEU A 18 -47.92 6.48 -6.44
CA LEU A 18 -47.75 5.56 -7.57
C LEU A 18 -47.75 6.30 -8.92
N LEU A 19 -48.59 7.33 -9.08
CA LEU A 19 -48.60 8.17 -10.28
C LEU A 19 -47.32 9.00 -10.43
N THR A 20 -46.77 9.55 -9.34
CA THR A 20 -45.51 10.32 -9.41
C THR A 20 -44.30 9.43 -9.68
N THR A 21 -44.27 8.19 -9.19
CA THR A 21 -43.25 7.21 -9.58
C THR A 21 -43.39 6.76 -11.04
N ALA A 22 -44.61 6.63 -11.56
CA ALA A 22 -44.84 6.26 -12.96
C ALA A 22 -44.51 7.40 -13.94
N LEU A 23 -44.73 8.66 -13.55
CA LEU A 23 -44.32 9.82 -14.37
C LEU A 23 -42.81 10.09 -14.36
N HIS A 24 -42.07 9.67 -13.33
CA HIS A 24 -40.59 9.74 -13.32
C HIS A 24 -39.91 8.56 -14.02
N ALA A 25 -40.64 7.48 -14.33
CA ALA A 25 -40.11 6.34 -15.08
C ALA A 25 -40.06 6.57 -16.60
N ALA A 26 -40.50 7.74 -17.09
CA ALA A 26 -40.68 8.00 -18.52
C ALA A 26 -39.45 8.59 -19.23
N ASP A 27 -38.41 9.01 -18.51
CA ASP A 27 -37.17 9.53 -19.08
C ASP A 27 -35.95 8.82 -18.46
N GLU A 28 -35.89 7.48 -18.55
CA GLU A 28 -34.60 6.82 -18.40
C GLU A 28 -33.71 7.29 -19.57
N PRO A 29 -32.58 7.98 -19.29
CA PRO A 29 -31.73 8.48 -20.34
C PRO A 29 -31.29 7.30 -21.20
N VAL A 30 -31.47 7.41 -22.51
CA VAL A 30 -31.00 6.40 -23.48
C VAL A 30 -29.49 6.29 -23.30
N VAL A 31 -29.04 5.24 -22.58
CA VAL A 31 -27.62 4.99 -22.35
C VAL A 31 -27.03 4.51 -23.66
N GLU A 32 -26.27 5.36 -24.34
CA GLU A 32 -25.56 4.98 -25.56
C GLU A 32 -24.65 3.78 -25.26
N PRO A 33 -24.68 2.72 -26.10
CA PRO A 33 -23.82 1.56 -25.87
C PRO A 33 -22.34 1.97 -25.92
N PRO A 34 -21.49 1.35 -25.09
CA PRO A 34 -20.08 1.68 -25.04
C PRO A 34 -19.38 1.33 -26.35
N LYS A 35 -18.50 2.24 -26.79
CA LYS A 35 -17.77 2.13 -28.06
C LYS A 35 -16.52 1.27 -27.87
N PRO A 36 -16.24 0.29 -28.75
CA PRO A 36 -15.03 -0.50 -28.64
C PRO A 36 -13.80 0.39 -28.87
N ALA A 37 -12.82 0.29 -27.97
CA ALA A 37 -11.58 1.05 -28.06
C ALA A 37 -10.37 0.10 -28.20
N PRO A 38 -9.33 0.44 -28.99
CA PRO A 38 -8.11 -0.35 -29.01
C PRO A 38 -7.42 -0.30 -27.64
N LEU A 39 -7.09 -1.47 -27.07
CA LEU A 39 -6.39 -1.59 -25.78
C LEU A 39 -5.12 -0.72 -25.69
N SER A 40 -4.35 -0.60 -26.79
CA SER A 40 -3.15 0.23 -26.85
C SER A 40 -3.45 1.73 -26.68
N VAL A 41 -4.57 2.20 -27.20
CA VAL A 41 -5.03 3.59 -27.05
C VAL A 41 -5.42 3.85 -25.60
N VAL A 42 -6.18 2.93 -24.99
CA VAL A 42 -6.58 3.00 -23.58
C VAL A 42 -5.35 3.10 -22.66
N ILE A 43 -4.39 2.19 -22.81
CA ILE A 43 -3.16 2.18 -22.01
C ILE A 43 -2.35 3.47 -22.23
N SER A 44 -2.23 3.94 -23.47
CA SER A 44 -1.50 5.18 -23.80
C SER A 44 -2.12 6.41 -23.14
N GLN A 45 -3.46 6.51 -23.14
CA GLN A 45 -4.18 7.61 -22.52
C GLN A 45 -4.05 7.58 -20.99
N LEU A 46 -4.26 6.42 -20.37
CA LEU A 46 -4.08 6.23 -18.93
C LEU A 46 -2.65 6.58 -18.48
N ARG A 47 -1.64 6.15 -19.23
CA ARG A 47 -0.24 6.50 -18.95
C ARG A 47 -0.02 8.01 -19.01
N LYS A 48 -0.48 8.67 -20.08
CA LYS A 48 -0.32 10.12 -20.24
C LYS A 48 -1.00 10.88 -19.11
N GLU A 49 -2.21 10.47 -18.74
CA GLU A 49 -3.00 11.07 -17.66
C GLU A 49 -2.26 10.96 -16.32
N ALA A 50 -1.80 9.75 -15.96
CA ALA A 50 -1.05 9.50 -14.73
C ALA A 50 0.25 10.31 -14.64
N ILE A 51 1.06 10.27 -15.70
CA ILE A 51 2.34 10.99 -15.72
C ILE A 51 2.12 12.50 -15.61
N ALA A 52 1.16 13.04 -16.36
CA ALA A 52 0.87 14.47 -16.35
C ALA A 52 0.38 14.96 -14.98
N ALA A 53 -0.54 14.23 -14.34
CA ALA A 53 -1.02 14.58 -13.00
C ALA A 53 0.10 14.48 -11.95
N TRP A 54 0.81 13.35 -11.92
CA TRP A 54 1.89 13.14 -10.96
C TRP A 54 2.97 14.22 -11.03
N HIS A 55 3.35 14.68 -12.23
CA HIS A 55 4.32 15.77 -12.38
C HIS A 55 3.78 17.13 -11.96
N ARG A 56 2.47 17.38 -12.14
CA ARG A 56 1.86 18.68 -11.86
C ARG A 56 1.63 18.90 -10.35
N ASP A 57 1.02 17.92 -9.70
CA ASP A 57 0.45 18.10 -8.35
C ASP A 57 0.71 16.93 -7.39
N ARG A 58 1.47 15.91 -7.82
CA ARG A 58 1.70 14.67 -7.03
C ARG A 58 0.41 13.96 -6.64
N THR A 59 -0.66 14.12 -7.42
CA THR A 59 -1.92 13.40 -7.23
C THR A 59 -2.10 12.33 -8.30
N TRP A 60 -3.01 11.39 -8.02
CA TRP A 60 -3.47 10.43 -9.01
C TRP A 60 -4.81 10.88 -9.58
N PRO A 61 -4.94 10.92 -10.91
CA PRO A 61 -6.23 11.20 -11.52
C PRO A 61 -7.25 10.15 -11.07
N ARG A 62 -8.54 10.47 -11.15
CA ARG A 62 -9.61 9.48 -10.98
C ARG A 62 -9.55 8.71 -9.66
N ALA A 63 -9.04 9.33 -8.59
CA ALA A 63 -9.09 8.76 -7.24
C ALA A 63 -10.52 8.36 -6.83
N GLU A 64 -11.50 9.10 -7.35
CA GLU A 64 -12.94 8.95 -7.06
C GLU A 64 -13.78 8.60 -8.31
N SER A 65 -13.16 8.36 -9.46
CA SER A 65 -13.88 8.04 -10.71
C SER A 65 -13.25 6.88 -11.47
N ASN A 66 -13.92 6.40 -12.51
CA ASN A 66 -13.50 5.24 -13.28
C ASN A 66 -13.30 5.64 -14.75
N PHE A 67 -12.24 5.12 -15.37
CA PHE A 67 -11.93 5.45 -16.76
C PHE A 67 -12.99 4.93 -17.76
N ALA A 68 -13.46 3.69 -17.60
CA ALA A 68 -14.37 3.08 -18.58
C ALA A 68 -15.73 3.80 -18.72
N PRO A 69 -16.45 4.13 -17.63
CA PRO A 69 -17.70 4.88 -17.71
C PRO A 69 -17.51 6.28 -18.30
N ASP A 70 -16.46 7.00 -17.90
CA ASP A 70 -16.24 8.39 -18.31
C ASP A 70 -15.90 8.54 -19.81
N GLN A 71 -15.32 7.51 -20.43
CA GLN A 71 -15.02 7.52 -21.87
C GLN A 71 -16.12 6.86 -22.72
N ASN A 72 -17.11 6.24 -22.09
CA ASN A 72 -18.08 5.36 -22.74
C ASN A 72 -17.40 4.32 -23.66
N TRP A 73 -16.33 3.68 -23.15
CA TRP A 73 -15.54 2.70 -23.89
C TRP A 73 -15.75 1.29 -23.38
N SER A 74 -15.65 0.32 -24.28
CA SER A 74 -15.63 -1.11 -23.98
C SER A 74 -14.30 -1.75 -24.38
N LEU A 75 -13.89 -2.75 -23.61
CA LEU A 75 -12.77 -3.63 -23.89
C LEU A 75 -13.23 -5.07 -23.70
N GLU A 76 -12.71 -5.97 -24.53
CA GLU A 76 -12.99 -7.40 -24.38
C GLU A 76 -12.31 -7.96 -23.13
N ASN A 77 -12.97 -8.92 -22.46
CA ASN A 77 -12.46 -9.53 -21.23
C ASN A 77 -11.02 -10.06 -21.39
N ASP A 78 -10.76 -10.79 -22.48
CA ASP A 78 -9.46 -11.37 -22.77
C ASP A 78 -8.36 -10.33 -23.01
N GLN A 79 -8.72 -9.17 -23.58
CA GLN A 79 -7.78 -8.07 -23.77
C GLN A 79 -7.33 -7.49 -22.42
N VAL A 80 -8.28 -7.29 -21.49
CA VAL A 80 -7.99 -6.79 -20.16
C VAL A 80 -7.17 -7.81 -19.36
N ILE A 81 -7.57 -9.08 -19.34
CA ILE A 81 -6.83 -10.17 -18.66
C ILE A 81 -5.39 -10.27 -19.19
N THR A 82 -5.21 -10.21 -20.51
CA THR A 82 -3.89 -10.24 -21.16
C THR A 82 -3.05 -9.02 -20.76
N ALA A 83 -3.66 -7.83 -20.67
CA ALA A 83 -2.98 -6.63 -20.23
C ALA A 83 -2.55 -6.70 -18.76
N LEU A 84 -3.40 -7.21 -17.88
CA LEU A 84 -3.11 -7.36 -16.45
C LEU A 84 -1.97 -8.37 -16.19
N SER A 85 -1.83 -9.35 -17.08
CA SER A 85 -0.82 -10.44 -17.02
C SER A 85 0.60 -10.01 -17.40
N ARG A 86 0.86 -8.73 -17.66
CA ARG A 86 2.18 -8.18 -18.02
C ARG A 86 2.48 -6.88 -17.28
N LYS A 87 3.75 -6.48 -17.23
CA LYS A 87 4.16 -5.14 -16.80
C LYS A 87 3.81 -4.12 -17.89
N LEU A 88 3.07 -3.06 -17.55
CA LEU A 88 2.59 -2.02 -18.47
C LEU A 88 3.40 -0.73 -18.38
N ASP A 89 4.07 -0.46 -17.26
CA ASP A 89 4.99 0.68 -17.12
C ASP A 89 6.23 0.32 -16.28
N ALA A 90 7.33 1.03 -16.49
CA ALA A 90 8.55 0.86 -15.71
C ALA A 90 8.36 1.32 -14.26
N ASN A 91 7.66 2.44 -14.06
CA ASN A 91 7.35 3.01 -12.76
C ASN A 91 6.19 2.23 -12.10
N PRO A 92 6.40 1.62 -10.91
CA PRO A 92 5.36 0.81 -10.27
C PRO A 92 4.07 1.56 -9.96
N ALA A 93 4.14 2.85 -9.65
CA ALA A 93 2.95 3.65 -9.35
C ALA A 93 2.11 3.91 -10.61
N VAL A 94 2.76 4.21 -11.73
CA VAL A 94 2.09 4.39 -13.04
C VAL A 94 1.53 3.06 -13.52
N ASP A 95 2.28 1.96 -13.38
CA ASP A 95 1.80 0.60 -13.69
C ASP A 95 0.56 0.24 -12.85
N GLY A 96 0.62 0.52 -11.54
CA GLY A 96 -0.51 0.35 -10.63
C GLY A 96 -1.73 1.16 -11.05
N TYR A 97 -1.55 2.41 -11.46
CA TYR A 97 -2.64 3.27 -11.90
C TYR A 97 -3.31 2.72 -13.16
N ILE A 98 -2.52 2.38 -14.19
CA ILE A 98 -3.05 1.84 -15.45
C ILE A 98 -3.83 0.55 -15.16
N LYS A 99 -3.26 -0.37 -14.37
CA LYS A 99 -3.92 -1.63 -14.05
C LYS A 99 -5.17 -1.45 -13.18
N TRP A 100 -5.14 -0.53 -12.24
CA TRP A 100 -6.31 -0.17 -11.43
C TRP A 100 -7.46 0.31 -12.32
N GLN A 101 -7.19 1.23 -13.24
CA GLN A 101 -8.21 1.74 -14.16
C GLN A 101 -8.65 0.70 -15.20
N LEU A 102 -7.78 -0.23 -15.61
CA LEU A 102 -8.20 -1.36 -16.44
C LEU A 102 -9.22 -2.28 -15.74
N LEU A 103 -9.20 -2.38 -14.40
CA LEU A 103 -10.23 -3.14 -13.66
C LEU A 103 -11.61 -2.46 -13.69
N SER A 104 -11.71 -1.19 -14.09
CA SER A 104 -13.00 -0.51 -14.25
C SER A 104 -13.80 -1.01 -15.45
N PHE A 105 -13.18 -1.71 -16.40
CA PHE A 105 -13.86 -2.44 -17.48
C PHE A 105 -14.51 -3.74 -17.00
N ALA A 106 -14.49 -3.99 -15.68
CA ALA A 106 -15.11 -5.14 -15.02
C ALA A 106 -14.75 -6.51 -15.66
N PRO A 107 -13.45 -6.81 -15.87
CA PRO A 107 -13.07 -8.12 -16.39
C PRO A 107 -13.51 -9.23 -15.44
N ASP A 108 -14.03 -10.31 -15.99
CA ASP A 108 -14.33 -11.53 -15.25
C ASP A 108 -13.04 -12.32 -15.02
N ILE A 109 -12.36 -12.00 -13.91
CA ILE A 109 -11.15 -12.68 -13.46
C ILE A 109 -11.44 -14.14 -13.05
N SER A 110 -12.70 -14.49 -12.73
CA SER A 110 -13.07 -15.85 -12.36
C SER A 110 -13.11 -16.80 -13.56
N ALA A 111 -13.34 -16.26 -14.76
CA ALA A 111 -13.23 -17.00 -16.02
C ALA A 111 -11.78 -17.18 -16.52
N ALA A 112 -10.80 -16.52 -15.90
CA ALA A 112 -9.39 -16.66 -16.28
C ALA A 112 -8.84 -18.03 -15.86
N SER A 113 -7.96 -18.60 -16.67
CA SER A 113 -7.26 -19.84 -16.31
C SER A 113 -6.34 -19.61 -15.11
N THR A 114 -6.05 -20.68 -14.34
CA THR A 114 -5.11 -20.63 -13.22
C THR A 114 -3.76 -20.02 -13.63
N ASP A 115 -3.26 -20.32 -14.83
CA ASP A 115 -2.02 -19.77 -15.36
C ASP A 115 -2.10 -18.28 -15.68
N GLN A 116 -3.25 -17.78 -16.13
CA GLN A 116 -3.48 -16.36 -16.33
C GLN A 116 -3.54 -15.64 -14.98
N VAL A 117 -4.27 -16.18 -14.01
CA VAL A 117 -4.35 -15.61 -12.65
C VAL A 117 -2.95 -15.56 -12.03
N ASN A 118 -2.18 -16.65 -12.11
CA ASN A 118 -0.80 -16.69 -11.61
C ASN A 118 0.09 -15.63 -12.27
N ARG A 119 -0.06 -15.41 -13.59
CA ARG A 119 0.66 -14.34 -14.32
C ARG A 119 0.24 -12.94 -13.86
N ILE A 120 -1.06 -12.67 -13.68
CA ILE A 120 -1.56 -11.41 -13.13
C ILE A 120 -0.93 -11.14 -11.76
N VAL A 121 -0.95 -12.13 -10.87
CA VAL A 121 -0.40 -12.05 -9.51
C VAL A 121 1.12 -11.81 -9.53
N ALA A 122 1.85 -12.52 -10.39
CA ALA A 122 3.30 -12.36 -10.55
C ALA A 122 3.68 -10.96 -11.06
N GLN A 123 2.82 -10.36 -11.89
CA GLN A 123 3.02 -9.04 -12.50
C GLN A 123 2.34 -7.91 -11.70
N MET A 124 1.91 -8.13 -10.46
CA MET A 124 1.41 -7.04 -9.63
C MET A 124 2.51 -5.99 -9.42
N PRO A 125 2.22 -4.69 -9.61
CA PRO A 125 3.16 -3.63 -9.30
C PRO A 125 3.59 -3.72 -7.83
N LYS A 126 4.88 -3.53 -7.57
CA LYS A 126 5.44 -3.52 -6.21
C LYS A 126 5.25 -2.13 -5.59
N PRO A 127 4.86 -2.03 -4.31
CA PRO A 127 4.90 -0.75 -3.62
C PRO A 127 6.33 -0.18 -3.66
N ILE A 128 6.43 1.13 -3.81
CA ILE A 128 7.67 1.90 -3.68
C ILE A 128 8.10 1.88 -2.22
N ASP A 129 9.38 1.63 -1.98
CA ASP A 129 9.96 1.56 -0.65
C ASP A 129 9.86 2.92 0.05
N GLN A 130 9.50 2.89 1.34
CA GLN A 130 9.51 4.06 2.19
C GLN A 130 10.95 4.58 2.32
N PRO A 131 11.13 5.91 2.37
CA PRO A 131 12.45 6.48 2.49
C PRO A 131 13.09 6.05 3.81
N GLN A 132 14.29 5.51 3.70
CA GLN A 132 15.12 5.15 4.83
C GLN A 132 16.25 6.17 4.98
N PRO A 133 16.51 6.65 6.20
CA PRO A 133 17.71 7.44 6.45
C PRO A 133 18.94 6.55 6.25
N THR A 134 19.80 6.89 5.28
CA THR A 134 21.01 6.12 5.02
C THR A 134 22.04 6.41 6.11
N VAL A 135 22.49 5.38 6.81
CA VAL A 135 23.61 5.47 7.76
C VAL A 135 24.89 5.43 6.93
N ALA A 136 25.59 6.58 6.78
CA ALA A 136 26.87 6.60 6.08
C ALA A 136 27.83 5.55 6.69
N ALA A 137 28.37 4.66 5.85
CA ALA A 137 29.17 3.49 6.21
C ALA A 137 30.56 3.80 6.82
N GLY A 138 30.76 5.01 7.37
CA GLY A 138 31.95 5.41 8.12
C GLY A 138 31.83 5.26 9.64
N SER A 139 30.74 4.67 10.14
CA SER A 139 30.54 4.46 11.58
C SER A 139 31.13 3.13 12.05
N SER A 140 32.11 3.23 12.94
CA SER A 140 32.87 2.11 13.50
C SER A 140 31.97 1.03 14.10
N ALA A 141 32.13 -0.20 13.58
CA ALA A 141 31.41 -1.42 13.94
C ALA A 141 31.79 -2.00 15.32
N ASN A 142 31.97 -1.17 16.35
CA ASN A 142 32.39 -1.65 17.70
C ASN A 142 31.28 -1.64 18.77
N GLY A 143 30.04 -1.30 18.42
CA GLY A 143 28.90 -1.36 19.34
C GLY A 143 28.00 -2.58 19.10
N ARG A 144 28.46 -3.81 19.41
CA ARG A 144 27.56 -4.97 19.50
C ARG A 144 26.65 -4.80 20.73
N ASN A 145 25.49 -4.17 20.54
CA ASN A 145 24.39 -4.28 21.50
C ASN A 145 23.53 -5.48 21.09
N ASN A 146 23.52 -6.51 21.93
CA ASN A 146 22.92 -7.82 21.64
C ASN A 146 21.39 -7.86 21.73
N ASN A 147 20.69 -6.75 21.99
CA ASN A 147 19.24 -6.71 22.08
C ASN A 147 18.71 -5.41 21.44
N GLY A 148 18.20 -5.51 20.20
CA GLY A 148 17.44 -4.44 19.55
C GLY A 148 18.12 -3.86 18.31
N THR A 149 17.39 -3.86 17.21
CA THR A 149 17.69 -3.37 15.85
C THR A 149 17.91 -1.85 15.74
N GLY A 150 18.67 -1.26 16.66
CA GLY A 150 19.08 0.13 16.63
C GLY A 150 20.54 0.25 16.18
N VAL A 151 20.77 0.91 15.05
CA VAL A 151 22.12 1.36 14.69
C VAL A 151 22.43 2.58 15.57
N SER A 152 23.32 2.42 16.56
CA SER A 152 23.80 3.53 17.37
C SER A 152 25.14 4.03 16.83
N PHE A 153 25.22 5.32 16.52
CA PHE A 153 26.46 5.95 16.07
C PHE A 153 27.34 6.35 17.26
N SER A 154 28.34 5.55 17.61
CA SER A 154 29.33 5.94 18.64
C SER A 154 30.60 6.47 17.98
N PHE A 155 30.77 7.79 17.96
CA PHE A 155 32.02 8.43 17.54
C PHE A 155 32.78 8.92 18.78
N PHE A 156 33.92 8.30 19.07
CA PHE A 156 34.79 8.70 20.18
C PHE A 156 35.77 9.79 19.70
N GLY A 157 35.42 11.05 19.98
CA GLY A 157 36.22 12.26 19.79
C GLY A 157 35.37 13.51 20.00
N ARG A 158 35.93 14.63 20.50
CA ARG A 158 35.24 15.91 20.81
C ARG A 158 34.61 16.64 19.59
N GLN A 159 34.46 15.95 18.47
CA GLN A 159 33.76 16.41 17.27
C GLN A 159 32.47 15.61 17.15
N GLY A 160 31.35 16.26 17.47
CA GLY A 160 30.02 15.72 17.25
C GLY A 160 29.63 15.93 15.80
N ASN A 161 29.57 14.85 15.05
CA ASN A 161 29.02 14.87 13.70
C ASN A 161 27.49 14.80 13.78
N TYR A 162 26.79 15.75 13.17
CA TYR A 162 25.33 15.80 13.11
C TYR A 162 24.85 15.80 11.66
N VAL A 163 23.70 15.23 11.39
CA VAL A 163 23.08 15.29 10.06
C VAL A 163 22.53 16.70 9.85
N ARG A 164 23.27 17.57 9.18
CA ARG A 164 22.90 18.97 8.89
C ARG A 164 21.74 19.05 7.89
N ASP A 165 21.72 18.15 6.93
CA ASP A 165 20.70 18.10 5.88
C ASP A 165 20.52 16.67 5.37
N LEU A 166 19.43 16.41 4.67
CA LEU A 166 19.20 15.18 3.90
C LEU A 166 18.93 15.57 2.45
N ASP A 167 19.85 15.22 1.57
CA ASP A 167 19.61 15.37 0.13
C ASP A 167 18.88 14.12 -0.38
N PRO A 168 17.74 14.26 -1.09
CA PRO A 168 17.13 13.13 -1.75
C PRO A 168 18.04 12.64 -2.87
N VAL A 169 18.48 11.39 -2.76
CA VAL A 169 19.15 10.66 -3.83
C VAL A 169 18.12 9.77 -4.49
N VAL A 170 17.74 10.15 -5.72
CA VAL A 170 16.84 9.37 -6.55
C VAL A 170 17.69 8.36 -7.32
N GLY A 171 17.64 7.08 -6.93
CA GLY A 171 18.30 5.98 -7.65
C GLY A 171 17.32 4.85 -7.93
N ASP A 172 17.30 4.28 -9.14
CA ASP A 172 16.54 3.09 -9.55
C ASP A 172 15.10 2.93 -8.98
N GLY A 173 14.39 4.04 -8.75
CA GLY A 173 13.01 4.03 -8.21
C GLY A 173 12.90 3.97 -6.69
N VAL A 174 14.01 4.07 -5.95
CA VAL A 174 14.07 4.22 -4.49
C VAL A 174 14.49 5.66 -4.17
N VAL A 175 13.73 6.34 -3.30
CA VAL A 175 14.16 7.62 -2.73
C VAL A 175 15.01 7.30 -1.50
N MET A 176 16.33 7.38 -1.68
CA MET A 176 17.28 7.32 -0.57
C MET A 176 17.58 8.74 -0.11
N TYR A 177 17.97 8.91 1.15
CA TYR A 177 18.43 10.21 1.65
C TYR A 177 19.90 10.11 2.05
N ASP A 178 20.73 10.93 1.42
CA ASP A 178 22.15 11.06 1.79
C ASP A 178 22.28 12.12 2.90
N PRO A 179 22.68 11.74 4.12
CA PRO A 179 22.89 12.70 5.19
C PRO A 179 24.10 13.58 4.89
N LYS A 180 23.87 14.88 4.71
CA LYS A 180 24.93 15.87 4.81
C LYS A 180 25.34 15.99 6.25
N VAL A 181 26.50 15.42 6.58
CA VAL A 181 27.05 15.47 7.93
C VAL A 181 27.78 16.79 8.13
N GLY A 182 27.37 17.57 9.13
CA GLY A 182 28.12 18.69 9.68
C GLY A 182 28.94 18.25 10.90
N THR A 183 30.13 18.80 11.07
CA THR A 183 30.98 18.56 12.26
C THR A 183 30.83 19.75 13.22
N VAL A 184 30.29 19.55 14.43
CA VAL A 184 30.46 20.53 15.53
C VAL A 184 31.66 20.12 16.36
N ASN A 185 32.64 21.01 16.47
CA ASN A 185 33.77 20.83 17.36
C ASN A 185 33.32 21.24 18.79
N SER A 186 32.79 20.29 19.55
CA SER A 186 32.34 20.53 20.93
C SER A 186 33.55 20.59 21.84
N GLY A 187 34.15 21.78 21.95
CA GLY A 187 35.06 22.09 23.04
C GLY A 187 34.31 22.00 24.37
N SER A 188 34.33 20.83 25.01
CA SER A 188 33.98 20.62 26.42
C SER A 188 32.82 21.45 26.99
N THR A 189 31.61 21.34 26.46
CA THR A 189 30.44 21.79 27.23
C THR A 189 29.19 21.01 26.86
N ASN A 190 28.45 20.63 27.90
CA ASN A 190 27.01 20.39 27.88
C ASN A 190 26.27 21.71 27.56
N ASP A 191 26.68 22.44 26.53
CA ASP A 191 26.19 23.78 26.28
C ASP A 191 24.75 23.71 25.79
N ALA A 192 23.87 24.47 26.44
CA ALA A 192 22.45 24.53 26.10
C ALA A 192 22.25 24.92 24.62
N GLU A 193 23.16 25.74 24.09
CA GLU A 193 23.18 26.17 22.69
C GLU A 193 23.46 25.00 21.71
N THR A 194 24.38 24.10 22.06
CA THR A 194 24.67 22.91 21.24
C THR A 194 23.46 21.98 21.20
N ARG A 195 22.79 21.78 22.34
CA ARG A 195 21.56 20.96 22.40
C ARG A 195 20.42 21.59 21.59
N ALA A 196 20.19 22.89 21.75
CA ALA A 196 19.17 23.62 20.99
C ALA A 196 19.45 23.62 19.48
N SER A 197 20.72 23.59 19.05
CA SER A 197 21.07 23.41 17.63
C SER A 197 20.78 21.99 17.15
N ILE A 198 21.11 20.96 17.93
CA ILE A 198 20.83 19.56 17.58
C ILE A 198 19.32 19.33 17.47
N GLU A 199 18.53 19.82 18.43
CA GLU A 199 17.07 19.70 18.43
C GLU A 199 16.44 20.39 17.22
N ARG A 200 16.89 21.59 16.85
CA ARG A 200 16.42 22.29 15.65
C ARG A 200 16.70 21.50 14.37
N VAL A 201 17.89 20.93 14.26
CA VAL A 201 18.25 20.14 13.08
C VAL A 201 17.47 18.83 13.03
N LEU A 202 17.27 18.16 14.17
CA LEU A 202 16.42 16.98 14.27
C LEU A 202 14.98 17.27 13.83
N ALA A 203 14.41 18.41 14.24
CA ALA A 203 13.09 18.83 13.82
C ALA A 203 13.01 18.95 12.29
N ILE A 204 13.95 19.68 11.67
CA ILE A 204 14.01 19.84 10.20
C ILE A 204 14.15 18.49 9.49
N VAL A 205 15.00 17.59 10.00
CA VAL A 205 15.21 16.25 9.43
C VAL A 205 13.94 15.40 9.52
N ASN A 206 13.27 15.42 10.67
CA ASN A 206 12.03 14.68 10.88
C ASN A 206 10.89 15.24 10.01
N ASP A 207 10.79 16.56 9.84
CA ASP A 207 9.81 17.20 8.96
C ASP A 207 10.02 16.79 7.49
N LYS A 208 11.25 16.84 7.00
CA LYS A 208 11.60 16.39 5.63
C LYS A 208 11.31 14.91 5.43
N LEU A 209 11.61 14.06 6.41
CA LEU A 209 11.32 12.63 6.35
C LEU A 209 9.81 12.37 6.33
N ALA A 210 9.03 13.13 7.11
CA ALA A 210 7.57 13.03 7.11
C ALA A 210 6.98 13.43 5.74
N GLU A 211 7.45 14.53 5.14
CA GLU A 211 7.03 14.97 3.80
C GLU A 211 7.37 13.93 2.72
N ALA A 212 8.58 13.36 2.79
CA ALA A 212 9.03 12.30 1.89
C ALA A 212 8.12 11.07 1.94
N ARG A 213 7.75 10.65 3.14
CA ARG A 213 6.84 9.53 3.35
C ARG A 213 5.45 9.81 2.84
N GLN A 214 4.92 11.00 3.12
CA GLN A 214 3.62 11.39 2.59
C GLN A 214 3.63 11.34 1.05
N THR A 215 4.73 11.73 0.43
CA THR A 215 4.92 11.62 -1.02
C THR A 215 4.94 10.16 -1.48
N VAL A 216 5.67 9.27 -0.81
CA VAL A 216 5.71 7.82 -1.15
C VAL A 216 4.36 7.14 -0.89
N ASP A 217 3.69 7.46 0.21
CA ASP A 217 2.34 6.98 0.54
C ASP A 217 1.36 7.38 -0.56
N THR A 218 1.42 8.65 -0.99
CA THR A 218 0.61 9.14 -2.11
C THR A 218 0.98 8.38 -3.38
N ALA A 219 2.27 8.21 -3.68
CA ALA A 219 2.72 7.46 -4.86
C ALA A 219 2.24 5.99 -4.88
N ASN A 220 2.10 5.37 -3.71
CA ASN A 220 1.68 3.98 -3.54
C ASN A 220 0.15 3.77 -3.59
N GLN A 221 -0.65 4.83 -3.50
CA GLN A 221 -2.12 4.75 -3.58
C GLN A 221 -2.65 3.89 -4.73
N PRO A 222 -2.26 4.11 -6.01
CA PRO A 222 -2.77 3.32 -7.13
C PRO A 222 -2.33 1.86 -7.08
N VAL A 223 -1.15 1.57 -6.53
CA VAL A 223 -0.68 0.18 -6.33
C VAL A 223 -1.59 -0.52 -5.33
N HIS A 224 -1.91 0.13 -4.21
CA HIS A 224 -2.81 -0.42 -3.20
C HIS A 224 -4.24 -0.56 -3.73
N ALA A 225 -4.76 0.46 -4.43
CA ALA A 225 -6.09 0.43 -5.03
C ALA A 225 -6.24 -0.69 -6.06
N TYR A 226 -5.25 -0.88 -6.94
CA TYR A 226 -5.22 -2.00 -7.87
C TYR A 226 -5.27 -3.34 -7.14
N ARG A 227 -4.41 -3.54 -6.14
CA ARG A 227 -4.30 -4.82 -5.43
C ARG A 227 -5.58 -5.15 -4.64
N GLU A 228 -6.18 -4.17 -3.98
CA GLU A 228 -7.47 -4.33 -3.30
C GLU A 228 -8.58 -4.69 -4.29
N ALA A 229 -8.68 -3.96 -5.40
CA ALA A 229 -9.67 -4.22 -6.44
C ALA A 229 -9.47 -5.59 -7.10
N LEU A 230 -8.23 -6.04 -7.32
CA LEU A 230 -7.91 -7.37 -7.82
C LEU A 230 -8.31 -8.44 -6.81
N LEU A 231 -7.93 -8.29 -5.54
CA LEU A 231 -8.25 -9.24 -4.47
C LEU A 231 -9.75 -9.49 -4.36
N ALA A 232 -10.57 -8.44 -4.50
CA ALA A 232 -12.03 -8.54 -4.47
C ALA A 232 -12.62 -9.38 -5.62
N ARG A 233 -11.89 -9.51 -6.75
CA ARG A 233 -12.30 -10.24 -7.95
C ARG A 233 -11.71 -11.65 -8.07
N LEU A 234 -10.67 -11.96 -7.30
CA LEU A 234 -10.06 -13.30 -7.34
C LEU A 234 -11.02 -14.38 -6.80
N PRO A 235 -11.01 -15.59 -7.38
CA PRO A 235 -11.73 -16.73 -6.82
C PRO A 235 -11.36 -16.99 -5.35
N THR A 236 -12.36 -17.30 -4.53
CA THR A 236 -12.16 -17.71 -3.14
C THR A 236 -11.69 -19.16 -3.01
N ASP A 237 -11.98 -19.95 -4.02
CA ASP A 237 -11.69 -21.39 -4.05
C ASP A 237 -10.21 -21.63 -4.36
N GLY A 238 -9.69 -22.78 -3.92
CA GLY A 238 -8.30 -23.18 -4.21
C GLY A 238 -7.22 -22.34 -3.51
N GLY A 239 -7.57 -21.43 -2.59
CA GLY A 239 -6.58 -20.70 -1.77
C GLY A 239 -5.82 -19.59 -2.49
N ILE A 240 -6.08 -19.35 -3.77
CA ILE A 240 -5.41 -18.32 -4.58
C ILE A 240 -5.57 -16.94 -3.94
N ARG A 241 -6.80 -16.53 -3.61
CA ARG A 241 -7.05 -15.23 -2.97
C ARG A 241 -6.21 -15.05 -1.69
N LEU A 242 -6.16 -16.07 -0.83
CA LEU A 242 -5.36 -16.02 0.40
C LEU A 242 -3.87 -15.84 0.09
N ALA A 243 -3.31 -16.64 -0.81
CA ALA A 243 -1.91 -16.53 -1.23
C ALA A 243 -1.58 -15.13 -1.77
N VAL A 244 -2.48 -14.53 -2.55
CA VAL A 244 -2.31 -13.16 -3.07
C VAL A 244 -2.38 -12.13 -1.95
N MET A 245 -3.29 -12.27 -0.99
CA MET A 245 -3.38 -11.35 0.16
C MET A 245 -2.08 -11.37 0.98
N LEU A 246 -1.51 -12.54 1.20
CA LEU A 246 -0.26 -12.68 1.95
C LEU A 246 0.94 -12.14 1.19
N LYS A 247 0.99 -12.36 -0.13
CA LYS A 247 1.97 -11.70 -0.99
C LYS A 247 1.83 -10.18 -0.90
N ASP A 248 0.60 -9.65 -0.91
CA ASP A 248 0.36 -8.22 -0.78
C ASP A 248 0.88 -7.69 0.56
N VAL A 249 0.51 -8.33 1.67
CA VAL A 249 1.00 -8.01 3.01
C VAL A 249 2.52 -8.01 3.07
N ARG A 250 3.17 -9.07 2.58
CA ARG A 250 4.63 -9.17 2.54
C ARG A 250 5.25 -8.03 1.74
N ASP A 251 4.75 -7.76 0.55
CA ASP A 251 5.28 -6.71 -0.32
C ASP A 251 5.12 -5.31 0.31
N ARG A 252 3.99 -5.04 0.99
CA ARG A 252 3.76 -3.77 1.72
C ARG A 252 4.70 -3.61 2.90
N LEU A 253 4.85 -4.66 3.70
CA LEU A 253 5.77 -4.65 4.83
C LEU A 253 7.22 -4.52 4.40
N ALA A 254 7.64 -5.21 3.32
CA ALA A 254 8.98 -5.09 2.78
C ALA A 254 9.27 -3.68 2.26
N ALA A 255 8.27 -3.02 1.68
CA ALA A 255 8.36 -1.63 1.25
C ALA A 255 8.39 -0.66 2.43
N GLY A 256 7.71 -0.96 3.54
CA GLY A 256 7.86 -0.21 4.79
C GLY A 256 9.23 -0.40 5.43
N ASP A 257 9.52 -1.63 5.87
CA ASP A 257 10.71 -2.02 6.63
C ASP A 257 11.31 -3.31 6.07
N ALA A 258 12.46 -3.19 5.42
CA ALA A 258 13.21 -4.32 4.88
C ALA A 258 13.68 -5.32 5.96
N SER A 259 13.76 -4.92 7.25
CA SER A 259 14.21 -5.80 8.33
C SER A 259 13.19 -6.88 8.74
N TYR A 260 11.92 -6.76 8.34
CA TYR A 260 10.92 -7.82 8.55
C TYR A 260 10.89 -8.89 7.46
N ARG A 261 11.69 -8.72 6.39
CA ARG A 261 11.63 -9.58 5.19
C ARG A 261 11.70 -11.07 5.53
N GLU A 262 12.62 -11.48 6.41
CA GLU A 262 12.81 -12.88 6.79
C GLU A 262 11.63 -13.48 7.59
N ALA A 263 11.03 -12.71 8.50
CA ALA A 263 9.85 -13.15 9.27
C ALA A 263 8.62 -13.29 8.35
N LEU A 264 8.53 -12.43 7.34
CA LEU A 264 7.43 -12.41 6.39
C LEU A 264 7.58 -13.46 5.31
N ASP A 265 8.80 -13.75 4.87
CA ASP A 265 9.07 -14.86 3.96
C ASP A 265 8.69 -16.19 4.62
N ARG A 266 8.99 -16.36 5.92
CA ARG A 266 8.52 -17.53 6.70
C ARG A 266 6.99 -17.60 6.79
N THR A 267 6.32 -16.47 7.00
CA THR A 267 4.84 -16.41 7.05
C THR A 267 4.23 -16.72 5.69
N ALA A 268 4.80 -16.18 4.62
CA ALA A 268 4.36 -16.40 3.25
C ALA A 268 4.57 -17.85 2.83
N GLU A 269 5.70 -18.46 3.19
CA GLU A 269 5.99 -19.85 2.87
C GLU A 269 5.06 -20.80 3.63
N ALA A 270 4.90 -20.60 4.94
CA ALA A 270 3.90 -21.33 5.72
C ALA A 270 2.53 -21.22 5.09
N SER A 271 2.13 -20.03 4.65
CA SER A 271 0.83 -19.84 4.05
C SER A 271 0.64 -20.47 2.67
N LYS A 272 1.69 -20.59 1.86
CA LYS A 272 1.64 -21.37 0.62
C LYS A 272 1.43 -22.84 0.92
N THR A 273 2.16 -23.37 1.90
CA THR A 273 1.99 -24.75 2.37
C THR A 273 0.54 -24.97 2.80
N LEU A 274 -0.05 -24.03 3.53
CA LEU A 274 -1.45 -24.11 3.96
C LEU A 274 -2.45 -23.98 2.81
N ALA A 275 -2.21 -23.09 1.83
CA ALA A 275 -3.11 -22.94 0.69
C ALA A 275 -3.22 -24.22 -0.14
N ALA A 276 -2.14 -25.00 -0.21
CA ALA A 276 -2.05 -26.27 -0.92
C ALA A 276 -2.46 -27.50 -0.09
N ASP A 277 -2.64 -27.35 1.23
CA ASP A 277 -2.93 -28.46 2.13
C ASP A 277 -4.45 -28.75 2.19
N PRO A 278 -4.90 -29.90 1.66
CA PRO A 278 -6.31 -30.28 1.65
C PRO A 278 -6.86 -30.59 3.05
N SER A 279 -6.01 -30.79 4.06
CA SER A 279 -6.42 -31.10 5.44
C SER A 279 -6.95 -29.88 6.21
N ILE A 280 -6.74 -28.66 5.68
CA ILE A 280 -7.09 -27.44 6.40
C ILE A 280 -8.59 -27.18 6.37
N THR A 281 -9.17 -27.14 7.57
CA THR A 281 -10.59 -26.87 7.75
C THR A 281 -11.01 -25.48 7.22
N PRO A 282 -12.25 -25.31 6.71
CA PRO A 282 -12.77 -24.01 6.31
C PRO A 282 -12.74 -22.93 7.41
N ARG A 283 -12.71 -23.35 8.69
CA ARG A 283 -12.59 -22.45 9.84
C ARG A 283 -11.21 -21.80 9.90
N VAL A 284 -10.14 -22.60 9.82
CA VAL A 284 -8.75 -22.11 9.83
C VAL A 284 -8.51 -21.17 8.65
N ARG A 285 -9.01 -21.52 7.46
CA ARG A 285 -8.94 -20.67 6.27
C ARG A 285 -9.59 -19.30 6.49
N ARG A 286 -10.78 -19.24 7.12
CA ARG A 286 -11.44 -17.98 7.47
C ARG A 286 -10.61 -17.15 8.45
N THR A 287 -10.05 -17.77 9.48
CA THR A 287 -9.18 -17.08 10.45
C THR A 287 -7.95 -16.48 9.78
N LEU A 288 -7.28 -17.23 8.89
CA LEU A 288 -6.13 -16.72 8.14
C LEU A 288 -6.50 -15.54 7.24
N VAL A 289 -7.65 -15.60 6.55
CA VAL A 289 -8.16 -14.49 5.74
C VAL A 289 -8.40 -13.25 6.61
N GLN A 290 -9.11 -13.40 7.74
CA GLN A 290 -9.40 -12.29 8.65
C GLN A 290 -8.13 -11.64 9.20
N TRP A 291 -7.15 -12.45 9.62
CA TRP A 291 -5.88 -11.95 10.10
C TRP A 291 -5.12 -11.23 8.99
N THR A 292 -5.02 -11.82 7.80
CA THR A 292 -4.34 -11.19 6.66
C THR A 292 -4.99 -9.86 6.28
N GLN A 293 -6.31 -9.74 6.38
CA GLN A 293 -7.01 -8.46 6.21
C GLN A 293 -6.65 -7.46 7.31
N ALA A 294 -6.56 -7.90 8.57
CA ALA A 294 -6.16 -7.04 9.68
C ALA A 294 -4.75 -6.50 9.49
N VAL A 295 -3.80 -7.37 9.09
CA VAL A 295 -2.41 -6.97 8.82
C VAL A 295 -2.31 -6.12 7.56
N GLY A 296 -3.04 -6.43 6.49
CA GLY A 296 -3.03 -5.64 5.25
C GLY A 296 -3.55 -4.21 5.43
N LYS A 297 -4.37 -3.97 6.47
CA LYS A 297 -4.84 -2.64 6.88
C LYS A 297 -3.84 -1.88 7.75
N MET A 298 -2.85 -2.56 8.31
CA MET A 298 -1.81 -1.90 9.12
C MET A 298 -0.90 -1.10 8.20
N ARG A 299 -0.83 0.22 8.42
CA ARG A 299 0.17 1.08 7.79
C ARG A 299 1.50 0.83 8.47
N THR A 300 2.46 0.27 7.75
CA THR A 300 3.81 0.06 8.25
C THR A 300 4.57 1.39 8.28
N SER A 301 4.46 2.11 9.40
CA SER A 301 5.41 3.17 9.77
C SER A 301 6.63 2.50 10.43
N VAL A 302 7.82 3.03 10.16
CA VAL A 302 9.08 2.30 10.43
C VAL A 302 10.11 3.11 11.17
N VAL A 303 10.15 4.43 11.00
CA VAL A 303 11.01 5.30 11.81
C VAL A 303 10.20 6.54 12.19
N ASP A 304 9.54 6.56 13.34
CA ASP A 304 8.69 7.70 13.73
C ASP A 304 9.48 9.00 13.85
N ALA A 305 10.71 8.90 14.36
CA ALA A 305 11.60 10.04 14.50
C ALA A 305 13.07 9.60 14.55
N VAL A 306 13.95 10.47 14.06
CA VAL A 306 15.36 10.49 14.45
C VAL A 306 15.43 11.15 15.83
N LYS A 307 15.96 10.44 16.81
CA LYS A 307 16.28 10.95 18.15
C LYS A 307 17.79 11.12 18.28
N ALA A 308 18.22 12.06 19.11
CA ALA A 308 19.59 12.09 19.63
C ALA A 308 19.56 11.83 21.14
N ASP A 309 20.47 11.01 21.63
CA ASP A 309 20.66 10.86 23.07
C ASP A 309 21.41 12.07 23.68
N ARG A 310 21.58 12.07 25.01
CA ARG A 310 22.29 13.14 25.73
C ARG A 310 23.76 13.32 25.32
N ARG A 311 24.32 12.37 24.57
CA ARG A 311 25.69 12.36 24.06
C ARG A 311 25.77 12.73 22.57
N GLY A 312 24.64 13.10 21.95
CA GLY A 312 24.58 13.41 20.53
C GLY A 312 24.62 12.18 19.62
N VAL A 313 24.41 10.98 20.18
CA VAL A 313 24.28 9.75 19.40
C VAL A 313 22.89 9.71 18.80
N PHE A 314 22.82 9.71 17.48
CA PHE A 314 21.56 9.56 16.77
C PHE A 314 21.07 8.11 16.85
N SER A 315 19.79 7.94 17.12
CA SER A 315 19.08 6.67 17.14
C SER A 315 17.74 6.84 16.42
N TYR A 316 17.29 5.81 15.72
CA TYR A 316 16.00 5.81 15.03
C TYR A 316 14.95 5.20 15.96
N GLU A 317 13.92 5.97 16.31
CA GLU A 317 12.74 5.41 16.98
C GLU A 317 11.85 4.74 15.94
N ARG A 318 11.61 3.44 16.12
CA ARG A 318 10.74 2.67 15.24
C ARG A 318 9.38 2.48 15.92
N THR A 319 8.32 3.10 15.40
CA THR A 319 6.96 2.76 15.82
C THR A 319 6.41 1.72 14.88
N THR A 320 6.60 0.45 15.22
CA THR A 320 6.09 -0.64 14.41
C THR A 320 4.59 -0.82 14.69
N LEU A 321 3.74 -0.45 13.75
CA LEU A 321 2.33 -0.87 13.71
C LEU A 321 2.17 -2.21 12.98
N ALA A 322 3.14 -3.12 13.10
CA ALA A 322 3.08 -4.45 12.49
C ALA A 322 2.68 -5.49 13.55
N PRO A 323 2.20 -6.68 13.15
CA PRO A 323 2.07 -7.80 14.06
C PRO A 323 3.42 -8.07 14.69
N ARG A 324 3.47 -8.27 16.01
CA ARG A 324 4.72 -8.63 16.66
C ARG A 324 5.19 -9.96 16.10
N PRO A 325 6.52 -10.21 16.01
CA PRO A 325 7.04 -11.52 15.63
C PRO A 325 6.42 -12.67 16.47
N GLU A 326 6.06 -12.37 17.72
CA GLU A 326 5.33 -13.24 18.65
C GLU A 326 3.94 -13.63 18.13
N ASP A 327 3.19 -12.67 17.56
CA ASP A 327 1.86 -12.90 16.99
C ASP A 327 1.94 -13.81 15.76
N VAL A 328 3.01 -13.66 14.97
CA VAL A 328 3.33 -14.51 13.82
C VAL A 328 3.71 -15.93 14.27
N GLN A 329 4.57 -16.05 15.28
CA GLN A 329 4.99 -17.33 15.85
C GLN A 329 3.81 -18.09 16.49
N PHE A 330 2.93 -17.39 17.20
CA PHE A 330 1.70 -17.95 17.75
C PHE A 330 0.78 -18.50 16.64
N LEU A 331 0.68 -17.78 15.52
CA LEU A 331 -0.05 -18.30 14.36
C LEU A 331 0.59 -19.57 13.80
N LEU A 332 1.91 -19.57 13.61
CA LEU A 332 2.63 -20.76 13.14
C LEU A 332 2.46 -21.95 14.10
N SER A 333 2.39 -21.72 15.41
CA SER A 333 2.15 -22.78 16.38
C SER A 333 0.71 -23.30 16.33
N GLN A 334 -0.29 -22.43 16.23
CA GLN A 334 -1.69 -22.83 16.03
C GLN A 334 -1.89 -23.62 14.72
N LEU A 335 -1.11 -23.31 13.69
CA LEU A 335 -1.12 -24.05 12.44
C LEU A 335 -0.48 -25.43 12.57
N ASN A 336 0.67 -25.53 13.27
CA ASN A 336 1.36 -26.80 13.53
C ASN A 336 0.55 -27.75 14.44
N GLU A 337 -0.21 -27.21 15.40
CA GLU A 337 -1.10 -28.00 16.25
C GLU A 337 -2.24 -28.66 15.47
N HIS A 338 -2.63 -28.09 14.33
CA HIS A 338 -3.72 -28.59 13.50
C HIS A 338 -3.27 -29.48 12.33
N SER A 339 -1.99 -29.44 11.93
CA SER A 339 -1.42 -30.31 10.90
C SER A 339 -0.79 -31.61 11.46
N GLY A 340 -0.70 -31.75 12.79
CA GLY A 340 -0.20 -32.94 13.48
C GLY A 340 -1.26 -33.92 14.01
N GLY A 341 -2.52 -33.82 13.54
CA GLY A 341 -3.66 -34.65 13.98
C GLY A 341 -4.13 -35.65 12.94
#